data_AF-A0A168J6Q8-F1
#
_entry.id   AF-A0A168J6Q8-F1
#
_cell.length_a   1.000
_cell.length_b   1.000
_cell.length_c   1.000
_cell.angle_alpha   90.00
_cell.angle_beta   90.00
_cell.angle_gamma   90.00
#
_symmetry.space_group_name_H-M   'P 1'
#
loop_
_entity.id
_entity.type
_entity.pdbx_description
1 polymer ?
#
loop_
_entity_poly.entity_id
_entity_poly.type
_entity_poly.pdbx_seq_one_letter_code
_entity_poly.pdbx_strand_id
1 'polypeptide(L)'
;MISSNNKKQLQEQVARLTNEIEELRLEREESKKNVLHFMQEADTARQELKKAYKIMEGLNLQQGYLSPPPESEDMDAPPPSSSSSLLLKLVSKLSLLDQDKLLALLELVDETDNIPSFSQLKSAQVSLQEELEQLQDEYHATRGALQIENERADIIEKRWKESESALEQAESTIQSLTTELGHLRQQQQECRDNNNKAIESTDIKLSQDLCTSRQDLAITVKHYHDCKVKLEETELSLKHWQTKYDEMNAKHMGLVSKQSDELNQAKIRENHLKTINKTLRDEVRKINKVQEDLVNIEYLRNVIIKFLERKSTRAQLIPILTTLLKCTREDQTRLVKLVRNRAIES
;
A
#
# COMPACT_ATOMS: atom_id res chain seq x y z
N MET A 1 -13.83 5.36 0.90
CA MET A 1 -15.09 4.57 0.88
C MET A 1 -16.15 5.07 -0.12
N ILE A 2 -16.16 6.36 -0.51
CA ILE A 2 -17.14 6.91 -1.49
C ILE A 2 -17.02 6.27 -2.90
N SER A 3 -15.83 5.80 -3.29
CA SER A 3 -15.58 5.19 -4.61
C SER A 3 -16.33 3.87 -4.87
N SER A 4 -16.67 3.11 -3.81
CA SER A 4 -17.35 1.82 -3.98
C SER A 4 -18.82 1.95 -4.38
N ASN A 5 -19.52 2.99 -3.91
CA ASN A 5 -20.92 3.22 -4.27
C ASN A 5 -21.06 3.69 -5.71
N ASN A 6 -20.18 4.60 -6.16
CA ASN A 6 -20.19 5.07 -7.55
C ASN A 6 -19.87 3.95 -8.53
N LYS A 7 -18.96 3.03 -8.18
CA LYS A 7 -18.65 1.86 -9.01
C LYS A 7 -19.87 0.94 -9.18
N LYS A 8 -20.64 0.73 -8.11
CA LYS A 8 -21.85 -0.11 -8.13
C LYS A 8 -22.97 0.52 -8.95
N GLN A 9 -23.18 1.84 -8.82
CA GLN A 9 -24.14 2.57 -9.66
C GLN A 9 -23.77 2.54 -11.15
N LEU A 10 -22.49 2.75 -11.47
CA LEU A 10 -22.02 2.65 -12.86
C LEU A 10 -22.19 1.23 -13.42
N GLN A 11 -21.94 0.18 -12.62
CA GLN A 11 -22.19 -1.20 -13.05
C GLN A 11 -23.67 -1.48 -13.31
N GLU A 12 -24.57 -1.00 -12.45
CA GLU A 12 -26.02 -1.14 -12.67
C GLU A 12 -26.48 -0.38 -13.92
N GLN A 13 -25.93 0.82 -14.17
CA GLN A 13 -26.26 1.61 -15.35
C GLN A 13 -25.77 0.93 -16.64
N VAL A 14 -24.55 0.36 -16.63
CA VAL A 14 -24.02 -0.42 -17.76
C VAL A 14 -24.89 -1.66 -18.01
N ALA A 15 -25.32 -2.37 -16.96
CA ALA A 15 -26.18 -3.53 -17.10
C ALA A 15 -27.54 -3.17 -17.72
N ARG A 16 -28.15 -2.05 -17.31
CA ARG A 16 -29.41 -1.56 -17.90
C ARG A 16 -29.26 -1.21 -19.38
N LEU A 17 -28.25 -0.42 -19.72
CA LEU A 17 -27.99 -0.04 -21.11
C LEU A 17 -27.66 -1.24 -22.00
N THR A 18 -26.99 -2.26 -21.45
CA THR A 18 -26.71 -3.51 -22.18
C THR A 18 -28.00 -4.25 -22.53
N ASN A 19 -28.93 -4.35 -21.58
CA ASN A 19 -30.22 -4.98 -21.84
C ASN A 19 -31.06 -4.19 -22.87
N GLU A 20 -31.07 -2.86 -22.78
CA GLU A 20 -31.78 -1.99 -23.72
C GLU A 20 -31.22 -2.11 -25.16
N ILE A 21 -29.90 -2.23 -25.30
CA ILE A 21 -29.26 -2.49 -26.61
C ILE A 21 -29.64 -3.86 -27.16
N GLU A 22 -29.69 -4.90 -26.31
CA GLU A 22 -30.08 -6.25 -26.72
C GLU A 22 -31.54 -6.26 -27.22
N GLU A 23 -32.43 -5.54 -26.52
CA GLU A 23 -33.84 -5.39 -26.90
C GLU A 23 -33.99 -4.67 -28.26
N LEU A 24 -33.32 -3.53 -28.44
CA LEU A 24 -33.30 -2.80 -29.72
C LEU A 24 -32.71 -3.64 -30.88
N ARG A 25 -31.76 -4.52 -30.59
CA ARG A 25 -31.18 -5.44 -31.58
C ARG A 25 -32.21 -6.48 -32.04
N LEU A 26 -33.00 -7.02 -31.11
CA LEU A 26 -34.07 -7.97 -31.42
C LEU A 26 -35.18 -7.29 -32.24
N GLU A 27 -35.59 -6.06 -31.87
CA GLU A 27 -36.57 -5.28 -32.64
C GLU A 27 -36.09 -4.98 -34.07
N ARG A 28 -34.78 -4.72 -34.24
CA ARG A 28 -34.18 -4.52 -35.57
C ARG A 28 -34.20 -5.81 -36.41
N GLU A 29 -33.90 -6.95 -35.81
CA GLU A 29 -33.98 -8.24 -36.51
C GLU A 29 -35.42 -8.58 -36.92
N GLU A 30 -36.40 -8.28 -36.07
CA GLU A 30 -37.82 -8.44 -36.39
C GLU A 30 -38.26 -7.48 -37.52
N SER A 31 -37.89 -6.21 -37.43
CA SER A 31 -38.15 -5.22 -38.49
C SER A 31 -37.52 -5.61 -39.81
N LYS A 32 -36.30 -6.15 -39.80
CA LYS A 32 -35.62 -6.67 -41.00
C LYS A 32 -36.38 -7.85 -41.61
N LYS A 33 -36.88 -8.78 -40.79
CA LYS A 33 -37.71 -9.91 -41.26
C LYS A 33 -39.00 -9.40 -41.89
N ASN A 34 -39.65 -8.41 -41.29
CA ASN A 34 -40.88 -7.81 -41.83
C ASN A 34 -40.64 -7.16 -43.19
N VAL A 35 -39.56 -6.40 -43.35
CA VAL A 35 -39.19 -5.80 -44.66
C VAL A 35 -38.92 -6.87 -45.72
N LEU A 36 -38.21 -7.94 -45.36
CA LEU A 36 -37.96 -9.07 -46.26
C LEU A 36 -39.26 -9.77 -46.68
N HIS A 37 -40.20 -9.95 -45.76
CA HIS A 37 -41.53 -10.50 -46.05
C HIS A 37 -42.28 -9.60 -47.05
N PHE A 38 -42.32 -8.29 -46.81
CA PHE A 38 -42.96 -7.34 -47.74
C PHE A 38 -42.32 -7.34 -49.13
N MET A 39 -40.99 -7.44 -49.23
CA MET A 39 -40.30 -7.56 -50.51
C MET A 39 -40.68 -8.85 -51.25
N GLN A 40 -40.71 -9.98 -50.56
CA GLN A 40 -41.12 -11.27 -51.15
C GLN A 40 -42.59 -11.25 -51.60
N GLU A 41 -43.47 -10.64 -50.81
CA GLU A 41 -44.88 -10.48 -51.14
C GLU A 41 -45.06 -9.59 -52.38
N ALA A 42 -44.33 -8.48 -52.45
CA ALA A 42 -44.31 -7.61 -53.63
C ALA A 42 -43.77 -8.31 -54.89
N ASP A 43 -42.72 -9.13 -54.77
CA ASP A 43 -42.20 -9.92 -55.88
C ASP A 43 -43.18 -11.00 -56.32
N THR A 44 -43.90 -11.62 -55.38
CA THR A 44 -44.95 -12.60 -55.68
C THR A 44 -46.10 -11.93 -56.43
N ALA A 45 -46.57 -10.77 -55.96
CA ALA A 45 -47.59 -9.97 -56.65
C ALA A 45 -47.15 -9.56 -58.07
N ARG A 46 -45.88 -9.17 -58.25
CA ARG A 46 -45.31 -8.89 -59.59
C ARG A 46 -45.32 -10.11 -60.50
N GLN A 47 -44.98 -11.29 -59.98
CA GLN A 47 -45.03 -12.53 -60.76
C GLN A 47 -46.46 -12.92 -61.14
N GLU A 48 -47.42 -12.77 -60.22
CA GLU A 48 -48.85 -13.01 -60.47
C GLU A 48 -49.39 -12.05 -61.53
N LEU A 49 -49.07 -10.77 -61.43
CA LEU A 49 -49.40 -9.75 -62.42
C LEU A 49 -48.80 -10.10 -63.79
N LYS A 50 -47.54 -10.54 -63.85
CA LYS A 50 -46.91 -11.00 -65.10
C LYS A 50 -47.58 -12.27 -65.66
N LYS A 51 -48.04 -13.19 -64.81
CA LYS A 51 -48.83 -14.36 -65.24
C LYS A 51 -50.19 -13.92 -65.79
N ALA A 52 -50.87 -12.99 -65.12
CA ALA A 52 -52.13 -12.43 -65.58
C ALA A 52 -51.98 -11.75 -66.95
N TYR A 53 -50.93 -10.96 -67.15
CA TYR A 53 -50.61 -10.39 -68.48
C TYR A 53 -50.40 -11.45 -69.54
N LYS A 54 -49.66 -12.53 -69.26
CA LYS A 54 -49.50 -13.64 -70.21
C LYS A 54 -50.81 -14.37 -70.52
N ILE A 55 -51.69 -14.53 -69.53
CA ILE A 55 -53.02 -15.13 -69.74
C ILE A 55 -53.86 -14.19 -70.60
N MET A 56 -53.87 -12.89 -70.33
CA MET A 56 -54.56 -11.90 -71.15
C MET A 56 -54.01 -11.86 -72.57
N GLU A 57 -52.69 -11.92 -72.76
CA GLU A 57 -52.04 -12.00 -74.07
C GLU A 57 -52.41 -13.29 -74.82
N GLY A 58 -52.48 -14.43 -74.12
CA GLY A 58 -52.94 -15.69 -74.67
C GLY A 58 -54.43 -15.69 -75.06
N LEU A 59 -55.28 -15.04 -74.25
CA LEU A 59 -56.70 -14.82 -74.56
C LEU A 59 -56.87 -13.84 -75.74
N ASN A 60 -56.02 -12.81 -75.82
CA ASN A 60 -55.99 -11.88 -76.96
C ASN A 60 -55.50 -12.58 -78.24
N LEU A 61 -54.57 -13.54 -78.15
CA LEU A 61 -54.19 -14.41 -79.26
C LEU A 61 -55.31 -15.37 -79.69
N GLN A 62 -56.19 -15.79 -78.77
CA GLN A 62 -57.40 -16.55 -79.12
C GLN A 62 -58.54 -15.66 -79.68
N GLN A 63 -58.52 -14.35 -79.42
CA GLN A 63 -59.49 -13.39 -79.99
C GLN A 63 -59.05 -12.74 -81.31
N GLY A 64 -57.81 -12.97 -81.76
CA GLY A 64 -57.39 -12.73 -83.14
C GLY A 64 -56.93 -11.31 -83.44
N TYR A 65 -55.82 -11.22 -84.18
CA TYR A 65 -55.34 -10.08 -84.96
C TYR A 65 -55.36 -8.72 -84.24
N LEU A 66 -54.20 -8.30 -83.73
CA LEU A 66 -53.58 -6.96 -83.92
C LEU A 66 -52.43 -6.78 -82.93
N SER A 67 -51.20 -6.95 -83.42
CA SER A 67 -49.97 -6.51 -82.72
C SER A 67 -49.82 -4.98 -82.82
N PRO A 68 -49.21 -4.31 -81.82
CA PRO A 68 -48.80 -2.90 -81.94
C PRO A 68 -47.51 -2.77 -82.77
N PRO A 69 -47.33 -1.68 -83.54
CA PRO A 69 -46.22 -1.52 -84.47
C PRO A 69 -44.98 -0.89 -83.81
N PRO A 70 -43.75 -1.25 -84.25
CA PRO A 70 -42.52 -0.53 -83.95
C PRO A 70 -42.37 0.73 -84.81
N GLU A 71 -41.77 1.76 -84.23
CA GLU A 71 -41.50 3.05 -84.88
C GLU A 71 -40.44 2.92 -85.99
N SER A 72 -40.87 3.35 -87.20
CA SER A 72 -40.13 3.82 -88.38
C SER A 72 -38.90 3.05 -88.87
N GLU A 73 -38.99 2.48 -90.07
CA GLU A 73 -38.39 3.06 -91.29
C GLU A 73 -38.83 2.24 -92.52
N ASP A 74 -39.27 2.96 -93.56
CA ASP A 74 -39.54 2.55 -94.94
C ASP A 74 -40.01 1.11 -95.18
N MET A 75 -41.31 0.92 -95.47
CA MET A 75 -41.84 -0.04 -96.44
C MET A 75 -43.34 0.19 -96.66
N ASP A 76 -43.78 -0.05 -97.90
CA ASP A 76 -45.09 0.22 -98.47
C ASP A 76 -46.30 -0.18 -97.60
N ALA A 77 -47.22 0.77 -97.48
CA ALA A 77 -48.49 0.61 -96.78
C ALA A 77 -49.35 -0.54 -97.37
N PRO A 78 -49.79 -1.52 -96.56
CA PRO A 78 -50.81 -2.47 -96.96
C PRO A 78 -52.20 -1.79 -96.92
N PRO A 79 -53.14 -2.21 -97.79
CA PRO A 79 -54.43 -1.56 -97.92
C PRO A 79 -55.25 -1.73 -96.62
N PRO A 80 -55.95 -0.67 -96.17
CA PRO A 80 -56.76 -0.74 -94.96
C PRO A 80 -57.88 -1.76 -95.15
N SER A 81 -58.05 -2.63 -94.16
CA SER A 81 -59.17 -3.57 -94.09
C SER A 81 -60.50 -2.81 -94.23
N SER A 82 -61.35 -3.35 -95.11
CA SER A 82 -62.43 -2.65 -95.81
C SER A 82 -63.51 -2.00 -94.91
N SER A 83 -63.56 -2.29 -93.61
CA SER A 83 -64.60 -1.76 -92.69
C SER A 83 -64.17 -0.51 -91.93
N SER A 84 -62.91 -0.42 -91.47
CA SER A 84 -62.40 0.79 -90.77
C SER A 84 -62.14 1.94 -91.75
N SER A 85 -61.72 1.63 -92.99
CA SER A 85 -61.55 2.64 -94.04
C SER A 85 -62.86 3.28 -94.47
N LEU A 86 -63.99 2.58 -94.36
CA LEU A 86 -65.31 3.14 -94.66
C LEU A 86 -65.76 4.13 -93.58
N LEU A 87 -65.55 3.82 -92.30
CA LEU A 87 -65.86 4.73 -91.19
C LEU A 87 -64.94 5.97 -91.20
N LEU A 88 -63.63 5.80 -91.39
CA LEU A 88 -62.72 6.94 -91.55
C LEU A 88 -63.00 7.75 -92.81
N LYS A 89 -63.41 7.13 -93.93
CA LYS A 89 -63.89 7.85 -95.13
C LYS A 89 -65.24 8.53 -94.92
N LEU A 90 -66.12 7.98 -94.08
CA LEU A 90 -67.40 8.60 -93.74
C LEU A 90 -67.15 9.81 -92.83
N VAL A 91 -66.33 9.66 -91.79
CA VAL A 91 -65.96 10.72 -90.86
C VAL A 91 -65.18 11.82 -91.57
N SER A 92 -64.24 11.49 -92.46
CA SER A 92 -63.51 12.49 -93.26
C SER A 92 -64.39 13.16 -94.32
N LYS A 93 -65.44 12.48 -94.84
CA LYS A 93 -66.43 13.10 -95.73
C LYS A 93 -67.44 13.95 -94.97
N LEU A 94 -67.81 13.56 -93.74
CA LEU A 94 -68.67 14.33 -92.84
C LEU A 94 -67.94 15.57 -92.30
N SER A 95 -66.63 15.49 -92.04
CA SER A 95 -65.82 16.66 -91.65
C SER A 95 -65.59 17.67 -92.79
N LEU A 96 -65.88 17.28 -94.04
CA LEU A 96 -65.86 18.15 -95.22
C LEU A 96 -67.25 18.72 -95.56
N LEU A 97 -68.31 18.29 -94.85
CA LEU A 97 -69.58 18.99 -94.91
C LEU A 97 -69.49 20.25 -94.05
N ASP A 98 -69.80 21.41 -94.64
CA ASP A 98 -70.02 22.64 -93.89
C ASP A 98 -70.98 22.38 -92.74
N GLN A 99 -70.70 22.98 -91.58
CA GLN A 99 -71.49 22.81 -90.34
C GLN A 99 -72.99 23.07 -90.59
N ASP A 100 -73.32 23.96 -91.53
CA ASP A 100 -74.68 24.28 -91.97
C ASP A 100 -75.38 23.13 -92.74
N LYS A 101 -74.63 22.32 -93.50
CA LYS A 101 -75.17 21.15 -94.22
C LYS A 101 -75.34 19.93 -93.33
N LEU A 102 -74.52 19.82 -92.29
CA LEU A 102 -74.67 18.81 -91.23
C LEU A 102 -75.89 19.13 -90.35
N LEU A 103 -76.12 20.40 -90.01
CA LEU A 103 -77.35 20.86 -89.36
C LEU A 103 -78.59 20.62 -90.23
N ALA A 104 -78.52 20.90 -91.54
CA ALA A 104 -79.65 20.64 -92.46
C ALA A 104 -79.98 19.14 -92.61
N LEU A 105 -78.98 18.25 -92.52
CA LEU A 105 -79.21 16.80 -92.49
C LEU A 105 -79.76 16.32 -91.14
N LEU A 106 -79.44 16.98 -90.03
CA LEU A 106 -80.05 16.72 -88.72
C LEU A 106 -81.51 17.22 -88.67
N GLU A 107 -81.81 18.38 -89.26
CA GLU A 107 -83.18 18.91 -89.37
C GLU A 107 -84.08 18.01 -90.25
N LEU A 108 -83.54 17.46 -91.35
CA LEU A 108 -84.26 16.49 -92.20
C LEU A 108 -84.56 15.15 -91.51
N VAL A 109 -83.82 14.82 -90.45
CA VAL A 109 -84.04 13.60 -89.66
C VAL A 109 -84.97 13.86 -88.48
N ASP A 110 -84.98 15.07 -87.91
CA ASP A 110 -86.00 15.50 -86.94
C ASP A 110 -87.43 15.57 -87.56
N GLU A 111 -87.58 15.68 -88.89
CA GLU A 111 -88.90 15.54 -89.57
C GLU A 111 -89.38 14.09 -89.73
N THR A 112 -88.55 13.09 -89.41
CA THR A 112 -88.89 11.66 -89.48
C THR A 112 -89.16 11.05 -88.10
N ASP A 113 -90.05 11.68 -87.33
CA ASP A 113 -90.49 11.30 -85.97
C ASP A 113 -91.19 9.92 -85.86
N ASN A 114 -91.28 9.13 -86.93
CA ASN A 114 -92.06 7.88 -86.96
C ASN A 114 -91.27 6.63 -87.40
N ILE A 115 -89.94 6.65 -87.29
CA ILE A 115 -89.12 5.44 -87.43
C ILE A 115 -88.62 5.02 -86.03
N PRO A 116 -89.13 3.92 -85.44
CA PRO A 116 -88.76 3.45 -84.09
C PRO A 116 -87.25 3.22 -83.87
N SER A 117 -86.46 3.12 -84.94
CA SER A 117 -85.00 2.98 -84.87
C SER A 117 -84.26 4.29 -84.59
N PHE A 118 -84.86 5.46 -84.87
CA PHE A 118 -84.18 6.75 -84.67
C PHE A 118 -84.22 7.21 -83.21
N SER A 119 -85.32 6.97 -82.50
CA SER A 119 -85.39 7.17 -81.05
C SER A 119 -84.39 6.28 -80.30
N GLN A 120 -84.19 5.04 -80.76
CA GLN A 120 -83.16 4.14 -80.25
C GLN A 120 -81.73 4.67 -80.52
N LEU A 121 -81.50 5.27 -81.68
CA LEU A 121 -80.20 5.86 -82.01
C LEU A 121 -79.92 7.12 -81.17
N LYS A 122 -80.91 7.98 -80.97
CA LYS A 122 -80.80 9.19 -80.13
C LYS A 122 -80.58 8.81 -78.66
N SER A 123 -81.26 7.77 -78.15
CA SER A 123 -80.97 7.23 -76.81
C SER A 123 -79.59 6.60 -76.71
N ALA A 124 -79.12 5.90 -77.76
CA ALA A 124 -77.77 5.34 -77.80
C ALA A 124 -76.70 6.42 -77.86
N GLN A 125 -76.95 7.52 -78.58
CA GLN A 125 -76.06 8.68 -78.63
C GLN A 125 -75.96 9.36 -77.25
N VAL A 126 -77.08 9.59 -76.56
CA VAL A 126 -77.07 10.17 -75.21
C VAL A 126 -76.36 9.24 -74.23
N SER A 127 -76.63 7.93 -74.27
CA SER A 127 -75.94 6.93 -73.44
C SER A 127 -74.42 6.92 -73.69
N LEU A 128 -73.99 6.94 -74.96
CA LEU A 128 -72.57 7.01 -75.30
C LEU A 128 -71.92 8.31 -74.85
N GLN A 129 -72.66 9.42 -74.86
CA GLN A 129 -72.14 10.70 -74.40
C GLN A 129 -72.02 10.76 -72.88
N GLU A 130 -72.98 10.19 -72.14
CA GLU A 130 -72.88 9.99 -70.69
C GLU A 130 -71.72 9.05 -70.33
N GLU A 131 -71.53 7.96 -71.07
CA GLU A 131 -70.38 7.06 -70.89
C GLU A 131 -69.04 7.77 -71.17
N LEU A 132 -68.98 8.64 -72.18
CA LEU A 132 -67.77 9.40 -72.51
C LEU A 132 -67.45 10.43 -71.44
N GLU A 133 -68.46 11.13 -70.91
CA GLU A 133 -68.31 12.06 -69.79
C GLU A 133 -67.87 11.33 -68.51
N GLN A 134 -68.46 10.17 -68.20
CA GLN A 134 -68.02 9.31 -67.10
C GLN A 134 -66.57 8.83 -67.26
N LEU A 135 -66.20 8.35 -68.45
CA LEU A 135 -64.82 7.95 -68.75
C LEU A 135 -63.84 9.11 -68.61
N GLN A 136 -64.25 10.32 -68.98
CA GLN A 136 -63.42 11.51 -68.86
C GLN A 136 -63.24 11.92 -67.40
N ASP A 137 -64.29 11.86 -66.58
CA ASP A 137 -64.22 12.09 -65.14
C ASP A 137 -63.37 11.02 -64.43
N GLU A 138 -63.55 9.74 -64.77
CA GLU A 138 -62.71 8.65 -64.28
C GLU A 138 -61.25 8.83 -64.67
N TYR A 139 -60.99 9.25 -65.92
CA TYR A 139 -59.64 9.57 -66.38
C TYR A 139 -59.01 10.73 -65.60
N HIS A 140 -59.77 11.80 -65.34
CA HIS A 140 -59.29 12.92 -64.54
C HIS A 140 -59.07 12.52 -63.08
N ALA A 141 -59.96 11.72 -62.50
CA ALA A 141 -59.83 11.20 -61.14
C ALA A 141 -58.61 10.28 -60.98
N THR A 142 -58.41 9.35 -61.92
CA THR A 142 -57.24 8.46 -61.93
C THR A 142 -55.93 9.22 -62.15
N ARG A 143 -55.92 10.23 -63.04
CA ARG A 143 -54.77 11.13 -63.21
C ARG A 143 -54.45 11.92 -61.95
N GLY A 144 -55.47 12.44 -61.27
CA GLY A 144 -55.30 13.13 -59.99
C GLY A 144 -54.77 12.21 -58.88
N ALA A 145 -55.32 10.99 -58.77
CA ALA A 145 -54.85 9.98 -57.83
C ALA A 145 -53.39 9.58 -58.10
N LEU A 146 -53.01 9.40 -59.37
CA LEU A 146 -51.64 9.12 -59.77
C LEU A 146 -50.69 10.26 -59.39
N GLN A 147 -51.11 11.52 -59.55
CA GLN A 147 -50.32 12.67 -59.13
C GLN A 147 -50.10 12.69 -57.62
N ILE A 148 -51.15 12.47 -56.82
CA ILE A 148 -51.05 12.41 -55.35
C ILE A 148 -50.11 11.29 -54.92
N GLU A 149 -50.18 10.12 -55.56
CA GLU A 149 -49.30 9.00 -55.22
C GLU A 149 -47.84 9.27 -55.62
N ASN A 150 -47.59 9.98 -56.73
CA ASN A 150 -46.24 10.45 -57.08
C ASN A 150 -45.70 11.45 -56.05
N GLU A 151 -46.48 12.45 -55.63
CA GLU A 151 -46.09 13.40 -54.58
C GLU A 151 -45.81 12.67 -53.25
N ARG A 152 -46.61 11.65 -52.94
CA ARG A 152 -46.40 10.79 -51.76
C ARG A 152 -45.11 9.99 -51.88
N ALA A 153 -44.81 9.43 -53.05
CA ALA A 153 -43.57 8.70 -53.32
C ALA A 153 -42.34 9.61 -53.15
N ASP A 154 -42.40 10.85 -53.66
CA ASP A 154 -41.33 11.85 -53.51
C ASP A 154 -41.08 12.21 -52.03
N ILE A 155 -42.15 12.38 -51.24
CA ILE A 155 -42.04 12.63 -49.80
C ILE A 155 -41.40 11.44 -49.08
N ILE A 156 -41.80 10.20 -49.43
CA ILE A 156 -41.23 8.98 -48.85
C ILE A 156 -39.75 8.85 -49.22
N GLU A 157 -39.38 9.09 -50.48
CA GLU A 157 -37.99 9.04 -50.94
C GLU A 157 -37.13 10.07 -50.21
N LYS A 158 -37.63 11.31 -50.05
CA LYS A 158 -36.93 12.35 -49.30
C LYS A 158 -36.70 11.95 -47.84
N ARG A 159 -37.74 11.44 -47.16
CA ARG A 159 -37.62 10.96 -45.77
C ARG A 159 -36.68 9.77 -45.65
N TRP A 160 -36.68 8.87 -46.64
CA TRP A 160 -35.76 7.74 -46.68
C TRP A 160 -34.30 8.21 -46.79
N LYS A 161 -34.00 9.15 -47.69
CA LYS A 161 -32.66 9.76 -47.83
C LYS A 161 -32.21 10.50 -46.56
N GLU A 162 -33.10 11.24 -45.91
CA GLU A 162 -32.82 11.90 -44.63
C GLU A 162 -32.52 10.86 -43.54
N SER A 163 -33.28 9.76 -43.48
CA SER A 163 -33.05 8.65 -42.56
C SER A 163 -31.73 7.92 -42.84
N GLU A 164 -31.37 7.74 -44.10
CA GLU A 164 -30.11 7.10 -44.52
C GLU A 164 -28.91 7.95 -44.12
N SER A 165 -28.95 9.27 -44.36
CA SER A 165 -27.90 10.19 -43.94
C SER A 165 -27.75 10.26 -42.41
N ALA A 166 -28.86 10.25 -41.67
CA ALA A 166 -28.84 10.19 -40.21
C ALA A 166 -28.22 8.88 -39.70
N LEU A 167 -28.49 7.75 -40.37
CA LEU A 167 -27.89 6.45 -40.05
C LEU A 167 -26.38 6.47 -40.29
N GLU A 168 -25.91 7.00 -41.43
CA GLU A 168 -24.47 7.12 -41.72
C GLU A 168 -23.74 7.98 -40.67
N GLN A 169 -24.35 9.10 -40.23
CA GLN A 169 -23.80 9.93 -39.16
C GLN A 169 -23.74 9.17 -37.82
N ALA A 170 -24.78 8.41 -37.48
CA ALA A 170 -24.80 7.60 -36.27
C ALA A 170 -23.71 6.51 -36.32
N GLU A 171 -23.53 5.84 -37.45
CA GLU A 171 -22.49 4.82 -37.65
C GLU A 171 -21.08 5.42 -37.54
N SER A 172 -20.84 6.58 -38.14
CA SER A 172 -19.56 7.31 -38.00
C SER A 172 -19.29 7.69 -36.54
N THR A 173 -20.31 8.15 -35.82
CA THR A 173 -20.21 8.48 -34.38
C THR A 173 -19.87 7.24 -33.55
N ILE A 174 -20.52 6.10 -33.82
CA ILE A 174 -20.24 4.83 -33.14
C ILE A 174 -18.80 4.38 -33.41
N GLN A 175 -18.31 4.49 -34.65
CA GLN A 175 -16.92 4.17 -34.99
C GLN A 175 -15.94 5.05 -34.22
N SER A 176 -16.16 6.37 -34.19
CA SER A 176 -15.33 7.31 -33.43
C SER A 176 -15.29 6.93 -31.94
N LEU A 177 -16.45 6.74 -31.30
CA LEU A 177 -16.53 6.35 -29.89
C LEU A 177 -15.88 4.99 -29.62
N THR A 178 -15.98 4.05 -30.57
CA THR A 178 -15.32 2.73 -30.46
C THR A 178 -13.80 2.88 -30.45
N THR A 179 -13.24 3.73 -31.31
CA THR A 179 -11.79 4.01 -31.31
C THR A 179 -11.33 4.71 -30.03
N GLU A 180 -12.11 5.68 -29.53
CA GLU A 180 -11.81 6.37 -28.28
C GLU A 180 -11.86 5.43 -27.07
N LEU A 181 -12.87 4.55 -27.00
CA LEU A 181 -12.95 3.50 -25.98
C LEU A 181 -11.75 2.52 -26.07
N GLY A 182 -11.28 2.23 -27.29
CA GLY A 182 -10.05 1.46 -27.50
C GLY A 182 -8.83 2.12 -26.89
N HIS A 183 -8.63 3.42 -27.17
CA HIS A 183 -7.53 4.21 -26.60
C HIS A 183 -7.61 4.32 -25.08
N LEU A 184 -8.79 4.58 -24.51
CA LEU A 184 -8.97 4.66 -23.05
C LEU A 184 -8.68 3.33 -22.35
N ARG A 185 -9.07 2.19 -22.96
CA ARG A 185 -8.74 0.85 -22.45
C ARG A 185 -7.23 0.59 -22.48
N GLN A 186 -6.57 0.96 -23.57
CA GLN A 186 -5.11 0.84 -23.67
C GLN A 186 -4.42 1.70 -22.62
N GLN A 187 -4.82 2.97 -22.47
CA GLN A 187 -4.26 3.87 -21.46
C GLN A 187 -4.49 3.34 -20.04
N GLN A 188 -5.67 2.78 -19.75
CA GLN A 188 -5.95 2.14 -18.46
C GLN A 188 -5.03 0.94 -18.23
N GLN A 189 -4.76 0.14 -19.25
CA GLN A 189 -3.86 -1.00 -19.15
C GLN A 189 -2.41 -0.56 -18.90
N GLU A 190 -1.91 0.42 -19.63
CA GLU A 190 -0.56 0.99 -19.42
C GLU A 190 -0.41 1.59 -18.01
N CYS A 191 -1.42 2.30 -17.52
CA CYS A 191 -1.45 2.78 -16.13
C CYS A 191 -1.39 1.64 -15.11
N ARG A 192 -2.11 0.53 -15.35
CA ARG A 192 -2.05 -0.66 -14.48
C ARG A 192 -0.68 -1.31 -14.50
N ASP A 193 -0.08 -1.47 -15.67
CA ASP A 193 1.24 -2.09 -15.82
C ASP A 193 2.34 -1.23 -15.21
N ASN A 194 2.27 0.09 -15.36
CA ASN A 194 3.19 1.02 -14.70
C ASN A 194 3.03 0.99 -13.18
N ASN A 195 1.80 0.91 -12.67
CA ASN A 195 1.56 0.78 -11.24
C ASN A 195 2.09 -0.56 -10.69
N ASN A 196 1.88 -1.67 -11.41
CA ASN A 196 2.41 -2.97 -11.03
C ASN A 196 3.95 -2.95 -11.00
N LYS A 197 4.61 -2.37 -12.00
CA LYS A 197 6.08 -2.18 -12.00
C LYS A 197 6.56 -1.33 -10.83
N ALA A 198 5.82 -0.27 -10.47
CA ALA A 198 6.15 0.56 -9.31
C ALA A 198 6.03 -0.25 -8.01
N ILE A 199 4.96 -1.04 -7.86
CA ILE A 199 4.74 -1.94 -6.71
C ILE A 199 5.87 -2.96 -6.61
N GLU A 200 6.21 -3.65 -7.69
CA GLU A 200 7.32 -4.62 -7.74
C GLU A 200 8.66 -3.96 -7.37
N SER A 201 8.94 -2.77 -7.89
CA SER A 201 10.16 -2.03 -7.55
C SER A 201 10.22 -1.66 -6.06
N THR A 202 9.09 -1.25 -5.47
CA THR A 202 9.03 -0.97 -4.02
C THR A 202 9.18 -2.22 -3.17
N ASP A 203 8.62 -3.35 -3.59
CA ASP A 203 8.70 -4.63 -2.87
C ASP A 203 10.13 -5.20 -2.86
N ILE A 204 10.83 -5.09 -4.01
CA ILE A 204 12.25 -5.44 -4.12
C ILE A 204 13.11 -4.57 -3.18
N LYS A 205 12.89 -3.25 -3.16
CA LYS A 205 13.61 -2.33 -2.27
C LYS A 205 13.37 -2.65 -0.80
N LEU A 206 12.11 -2.85 -0.41
CA LEU A 206 11.75 -3.20 0.97
C LEU A 206 12.38 -4.52 1.40
N SER A 207 12.38 -5.52 0.52
CA SER A 207 13.02 -6.81 0.77
C SER A 207 14.54 -6.69 0.95
N GLN A 208 15.20 -5.84 0.17
CA GLN A 208 16.62 -5.55 0.29
C GLN A 208 16.96 -4.82 1.61
N ASP A 209 16.14 -3.82 1.99
CA ASP A 209 16.30 -3.09 3.24
C ASP A 209 16.11 -4.01 4.45
N LEU A 210 15.10 -4.89 4.41
CA LEU A 210 14.88 -5.90 5.45
C LEU A 210 16.04 -6.89 5.55
N CYS A 211 16.62 -7.30 4.43
CA CYS A 211 17.79 -8.19 4.42
C CYS A 211 19.01 -7.51 5.09
N THR A 212 19.27 -6.25 4.72
CA THR A 212 20.36 -5.45 5.29
C THR A 212 20.16 -5.23 6.79
N SER A 213 18.95 -4.86 7.21
CA SER A 213 18.62 -4.67 8.63
C SER A 213 18.80 -5.95 9.45
N ARG A 214 18.43 -7.11 8.90
CA ARG A 214 18.66 -8.41 9.56
C ARG A 214 20.15 -8.73 9.71
N GLN A 215 20.96 -8.38 8.71
CA GLN A 215 22.41 -8.55 8.77
C GLN A 215 23.04 -7.66 9.85
N ASP A 216 22.64 -6.40 9.94
CA ASP A 216 23.12 -5.46 10.96
C ASP A 216 22.73 -5.91 12.37
N LEU A 217 21.50 -6.41 12.54
CA LEU A 217 21.05 -6.99 13.81
C LEU A 217 21.90 -8.21 14.20
N ALA A 218 22.22 -9.09 13.25
CA ALA A 218 23.07 -10.25 13.51
C ALA A 218 24.49 -9.84 13.94
N ILE A 219 25.07 -8.81 13.32
CA ILE A 219 26.37 -8.25 13.71
C ILE A 219 26.29 -7.67 15.14
N THR A 220 25.23 -6.93 15.44
CA THR A 220 25.03 -6.30 16.76
C THR A 220 24.86 -7.36 17.86
N VAL A 221 24.10 -8.42 17.60
CA VAL A 221 23.92 -9.55 18.52
C VAL A 221 25.26 -10.26 18.78
N LYS A 222 26.08 -10.47 17.75
CA LYS A 222 27.41 -11.04 17.90
C LYS A 222 28.31 -10.14 18.77
N HIS A 223 28.35 -8.84 18.49
CA HIS A 223 29.10 -7.86 19.30
C HIS A 223 28.66 -7.85 20.77
N TYR A 224 27.35 -7.89 21.01
CA TYR A 224 26.80 -7.98 22.36
C TYR A 224 27.26 -9.25 23.09
N HIS A 225 27.22 -10.39 22.40
CA HIS A 225 27.71 -11.66 22.95
C HIS A 225 29.20 -11.60 23.29
N ASP A 226 30.04 -11.07 22.40
CA ASP A 226 31.48 -10.93 22.63
C ASP A 226 31.78 -10.01 23.84
N CYS A 227 31.06 -8.89 23.96
CA CYS A 227 31.18 -8.01 25.13
C CYS A 227 30.72 -8.68 26.42
N LYS A 228 29.66 -9.50 26.37
CA LYS A 228 29.17 -10.25 27.52
C LYS A 228 30.21 -11.26 28.01
N VAL A 229 30.83 -12.02 27.10
CA VAL A 229 31.90 -12.98 27.43
C VAL A 229 33.08 -12.27 28.08
N LYS A 230 33.53 -11.13 27.51
CA LYS A 230 34.60 -10.32 28.10
C LYS A 230 34.26 -9.81 29.50
N LEU A 231 33.02 -9.41 29.74
CA LEU A 231 32.57 -8.99 31.07
C LEU A 231 32.68 -10.14 32.07
N GLU A 232 32.18 -11.33 31.71
CA GLU A 232 32.27 -12.54 32.54
C GLU A 232 33.73 -12.92 32.86
N GLU A 233 34.65 -12.82 31.88
CA GLU A 233 36.09 -13.02 32.08
C GLU A 233 36.69 -12.00 33.06
N THR A 234 36.33 -10.72 32.95
CA THR A 234 36.80 -9.68 33.88
C THR A 234 36.25 -9.86 35.29
N GLU A 235 35.01 -10.32 35.44
CA GLU A 235 34.40 -10.65 36.74
C GLU A 235 35.13 -11.82 37.42
N LEU A 236 35.48 -12.86 36.66
CA LEU A 236 36.28 -13.98 37.17
C LEU A 236 37.68 -13.53 37.60
N SER A 237 38.34 -12.70 36.81
CA SER A 237 39.64 -12.11 37.14
C SER A 237 39.57 -11.27 38.41
N LEU A 238 38.54 -10.43 38.55
CA LEU A 238 38.31 -9.62 39.75
C LEU A 238 38.13 -10.49 40.99
N LYS A 239 37.30 -11.54 40.92
CA LYS A 239 37.13 -12.50 42.01
C LYS A 239 38.44 -13.17 42.40
N HIS A 240 39.26 -13.57 41.42
CA HIS A 240 40.57 -14.16 41.68
C HIS A 240 41.49 -13.20 42.45
N TRP A 241 41.58 -11.93 42.00
CA TRP A 241 42.40 -10.93 42.67
C TRP A 241 41.89 -10.57 44.06
N GLN A 242 40.57 -10.56 44.26
CA GLN A 242 39.95 -10.36 45.57
C GLN A 242 40.35 -11.50 46.53
N THR A 243 40.24 -12.76 46.12
CA THR A 243 40.68 -13.90 46.93
C THR A 243 42.17 -13.79 47.30
N LYS A 244 43.02 -13.42 46.34
CA LYS A 244 44.46 -13.25 46.57
C LYS A 244 44.77 -12.09 47.54
N TYR A 245 44.01 -11.00 47.46
CA TYR A 245 44.10 -9.89 48.40
C TYR A 245 43.70 -10.34 49.81
N ASP A 246 42.60 -11.06 49.95
CA ASP A 246 42.11 -11.56 51.24
C ASP A 246 43.12 -12.54 51.87
N GLU A 247 43.74 -13.42 51.09
CA GLU A 247 44.83 -14.30 51.54
C GLU A 247 46.05 -13.53 52.05
N MET A 248 46.47 -12.50 51.30
CA MET A 248 47.60 -11.65 51.69
C MET A 248 47.29 -10.88 52.97
N ASN A 249 46.08 -10.33 53.08
CA ASN A 249 45.62 -9.62 54.26
C ASN A 249 45.54 -10.54 55.48
N ALA A 250 45.05 -11.78 55.32
CA ALA A 250 45.05 -12.79 56.38
C ALA A 250 46.47 -13.12 56.87
N LYS A 251 47.43 -13.26 55.95
CA LYS A 251 48.86 -13.45 56.29
C LYS A 251 49.43 -12.24 57.04
N HIS A 252 49.12 -11.03 56.60
CA HIS A 252 49.55 -9.79 57.26
C HIS A 252 48.98 -9.70 58.68
N MET A 253 47.68 -9.92 58.86
CA MET A 253 47.03 -9.94 60.17
C MET A 253 47.64 -11.00 61.10
N GLY A 254 47.97 -12.19 60.56
CA GLY A 254 48.69 -13.22 61.30
C GLY A 254 50.08 -12.79 61.76
N LEU A 255 50.84 -12.09 60.91
CA LEU A 255 52.16 -11.54 61.27
C LEU A 255 52.07 -10.43 62.32
N VAL A 256 51.14 -9.49 62.15
CA VAL A 256 50.90 -8.41 63.12
C VAL A 256 50.53 -8.97 64.48
N SER A 257 49.68 -10.01 64.53
CA SER A 257 49.32 -10.70 65.77
C SER A 257 50.56 -11.33 66.44
N LYS A 258 51.36 -12.09 65.69
CA LYS A 258 52.61 -12.69 66.20
C LYS A 258 53.60 -11.65 66.73
N GLN A 259 53.79 -10.54 66.01
CA GLN A 259 54.67 -9.45 66.44
C GLN A 259 54.17 -8.78 67.73
N SER A 260 52.84 -8.62 67.87
CA SER A 260 52.23 -8.13 69.11
C SER A 260 52.52 -9.07 70.28
N ASP A 261 52.38 -10.39 70.09
CA ASP A 261 52.68 -11.39 71.11
C ASP A 261 54.16 -11.41 71.50
N GLU A 262 55.07 -11.38 70.51
CA GLU A 262 56.51 -11.30 70.73
C GLU A 262 56.92 -10.04 71.50
N LEU A 263 56.32 -8.89 71.14
CA LEU A 263 56.54 -7.62 71.83
C LEU A 263 56.06 -7.69 73.29
N ASN A 264 54.90 -8.30 73.54
CA ASN A 264 54.36 -8.50 74.89
C ASN A 264 55.25 -9.44 75.71
N GLN A 265 55.74 -10.54 75.13
CA GLN A 265 56.70 -11.43 75.78
C GLN A 265 58.02 -10.71 76.10
N ALA A 266 58.52 -9.88 75.18
CA ALA A 266 59.73 -9.08 75.40
C ALA A 266 59.55 -8.11 76.57
N LYS A 267 58.40 -7.41 76.65
CA LYS A 267 58.06 -6.53 77.79
C LYS A 267 58.02 -7.30 79.12
N ILE A 268 57.45 -8.51 79.14
CA ILE A 268 57.43 -9.35 80.35
C ILE A 268 58.85 -9.72 80.78
N ARG A 269 59.71 -10.16 79.85
CA ARG A 269 61.12 -10.48 80.12
C ARG A 269 61.89 -9.25 80.62
N GLU A 270 61.68 -8.09 79.99
CA GLU A 270 62.29 -6.83 80.40
C GLU A 270 61.92 -6.47 81.85
N ASN A 271 60.63 -6.57 82.21
CA ASN A 271 60.16 -6.31 83.58
C ASN A 271 60.74 -7.29 84.60
N HIS A 272 60.88 -8.57 84.23
CA HIS A 272 61.52 -9.58 85.06
C HIS A 272 63.01 -9.26 85.29
N LEU A 273 63.76 -8.92 84.24
CA LEU A 273 65.16 -8.51 84.34
C LEU A 273 65.34 -7.23 85.16
N LYS A 274 64.43 -6.26 85.04
CA LYS A 274 64.43 -5.06 85.90
C LYS A 274 64.29 -5.43 87.38
N THR A 275 63.40 -6.38 87.69
CA THR A 275 63.21 -6.89 89.06
C THR A 275 64.45 -7.60 89.58
N ILE A 276 65.04 -8.52 88.80
CA ILE A 276 66.29 -9.21 89.16
C ILE A 276 67.42 -8.19 89.39
N ASN A 277 67.61 -7.24 88.48
CA ASN A 277 68.64 -6.21 88.60
C ASN A 277 68.44 -5.34 89.83
N LYS A 278 67.20 -5.05 90.22
CA LYS A 278 66.90 -4.33 91.47
C LYS A 278 67.34 -5.15 92.68
N THR A 279 66.95 -6.42 92.75
CA THR A 279 67.35 -7.34 93.82
C THR A 279 68.86 -7.49 93.93
N LEU A 280 69.56 -7.69 92.81
CA LEU A 280 71.03 -7.81 92.80
C LEU A 280 71.71 -6.53 93.28
N ARG A 281 71.23 -5.34 92.89
CA ARG A 281 71.76 -4.06 93.41
C ARG A 281 71.57 -3.97 94.93
N ASP A 282 70.43 -4.41 95.45
CA ASP A 282 70.17 -4.42 96.89
C ASP A 282 71.07 -5.42 97.63
N GLU A 283 71.32 -6.60 97.07
CA GLU A 283 72.29 -7.56 97.60
C GLU A 283 73.73 -7.03 97.56
N VAL A 284 74.17 -6.39 96.47
CA VAL A 284 75.48 -5.74 96.39
C VAL A 284 75.61 -4.64 97.46
N ARG A 285 74.57 -3.83 97.67
CA ARG A 285 74.56 -2.82 98.75
C ARG A 285 74.68 -3.46 100.13
N LYS A 286 74.01 -4.59 100.38
CA LYS A 286 74.14 -5.34 101.64
C LYS A 286 75.55 -5.90 101.82
N ILE A 287 76.12 -6.54 100.81
CA ILE A 287 77.48 -7.10 100.85
C ILE A 287 78.50 -5.98 101.09
N ASN A 288 78.41 -4.87 100.35
CA ASN A 288 79.30 -3.73 100.54
C ASN A 288 79.21 -3.17 101.95
N LYS A 289 77.99 -3.10 102.53
CA LYS A 289 77.79 -2.67 103.92
C LYS A 289 78.45 -3.64 104.91
N VAL A 290 78.27 -4.95 104.71
CA VAL A 290 78.93 -5.98 105.55
C VAL A 290 80.45 -5.90 105.42
N GLN A 291 80.97 -5.68 104.21
CA GLN A 291 82.40 -5.52 103.97
C GLN A 291 82.95 -4.26 104.65
N GLU A 292 82.23 -3.14 104.56
CA GLU A 292 82.56 -1.89 105.27
C GLU A 292 82.55 -2.10 106.79
N ASP A 293 81.55 -2.80 107.33
CA ASP A 293 81.47 -3.16 108.75
C ASP A 293 82.64 -4.06 109.18
N LEU A 294 83.05 -5.04 108.35
CA LEU A 294 84.21 -5.91 108.62
C LEU A 294 85.52 -5.12 108.64
N VAL A 295 85.75 -4.23 107.66
CA VAL A 295 86.93 -3.35 107.63
C VAL A 295 86.96 -2.45 108.86
N ASN A 296 85.80 -1.93 109.28
CA ASN A 296 85.67 -1.13 110.50
C ASN A 296 86.02 -1.93 111.76
N ILE A 297 85.60 -3.20 111.85
CA ILE A 297 85.96 -4.11 112.96
C ILE A 297 87.46 -4.41 112.97
N GLU A 298 88.07 -4.67 111.81
CA GLU A 298 89.51 -4.93 111.72
C GLU A 298 90.33 -3.69 112.09
N TYR A 299 89.93 -2.52 111.60
CA TYR A 299 90.54 -1.26 112.00
C TYR A 299 90.41 -1.02 113.50
N LEU A 300 89.23 -1.23 114.08
CA LEU A 300 88.99 -1.16 115.52
C LEU A 300 89.88 -2.14 116.30
N ARG A 301 89.99 -3.39 115.86
CA ARG A 301 90.89 -4.39 116.45
C ARG A 301 92.32 -3.88 116.49
N ASN A 302 92.82 -3.35 115.37
CA ASN A 302 94.17 -2.79 115.28
C ASN A 302 94.37 -1.57 116.19
N VAL A 303 93.36 -0.71 116.33
CA VAL A 303 93.37 0.44 117.27
C VAL A 303 93.40 -0.05 118.72
N ILE A 304 92.59 -1.05 119.09
CA ILE A 304 92.59 -1.65 120.44
C ILE A 304 93.94 -2.28 120.76
N ILE A 305 94.51 -3.08 119.85
CA ILE A 305 95.84 -3.69 120.04
C ILE A 305 96.89 -2.61 120.29
N LYS A 306 96.97 -1.57 119.44
CA LYS A 306 97.89 -0.45 119.63
C LYS A 306 97.66 0.28 120.96
N PHE A 307 96.41 0.47 121.36
CA PHE A 307 96.04 1.10 122.62
C PHE A 307 96.54 0.28 123.83
N LEU A 308 96.43 -1.06 123.77
CA LEU A 308 96.89 -1.93 124.84
C LEU A 308 98.42 -2.01 124.90
N GLU A 309 99.09 -2.17 123.75
CA GLU A 309 100.55 -2.38 123.68
C GLU A 309 101.35 -1.10 123.98
N ARG A 310 100.94 0.06 123.45
CA ARG A 310 101.75 1.29 123.51
C ARG A 310 101.20 2.29 124.51
N LYS A 311 101.75 2.31 125.73
CA LYS A 311 101.33 3.21 126.81
C LYS A 311 101.36 4.69 126.40
N SER A 312 102.39 5.12 125.67
CA SER A 312 102.60 6.53 125.28
C SER A 312 101.53 7.07 124.32
N THR A 313 100.92 6.23 123.49
CA THR A 313 99.94 6.66 122.48
C THR A 313 98.49 6.52 122.93
N ARG A 314 98.22 6.03 124.14
CA ARG A 314 96.86 5.74 124.63
C ARG A 314 95.93 6.94 124.60
N ALA A 315 96.37 8.08 125.13
CA ALA A 315 95.54 9.29 125.19
C ALA A 315 95.10 9.76 123.79
N GLN A 316 95.98 9.60 122.78
CA GLN A 316 95.70 9.98 121.39
C GLN A 316 94.73 9.02 120.69
N LEU A 317 94.63 7.77 121.15
CA LEU A 317 93.75 6.76 120.58
C LEU A 317 92.34 6.78 121.20
N ILE A 318 92.11 7.51 122.30
CA ILE A 318 90.79 7.60 122.96
C ILE A 318 89.72 8.19 122.03
N PRO A 319 89.95 9.31 121.30
CA PRO A 319 88.95 9.85 120.39
C PRO A 319 88.60 8.85 119.27
N ILE A 320 89.60 8.13 118.77
CA ILE A 320 89.41 7.12 117.71
C ILE A 320 88.56 5.95 118.22
N LEU A 321 88.89 5.39 119.38
CA LEU A 321 88.12 4.32 120.02
C LEU A 321 86.69 4.77 120.33
N THR A 322 86.54 5.98 120.84
CA THR A 322 85.25 6.60 121.12
C THR A 322 84.37 6.66 119.88
N THR A 323 84.92 7.14 118.76
CA THR A 323 84.19 7.27 117.51
C THR A 323 83.87 5.90 116.91
N LEU A 324 84.82 4.96 116.90
CA LEU A 324 84.64 3.64 116.31
C LEU A 324 83.66 2.77 117.11
N LEU A 325 83.73 2.79 118.44
CA LEU A 325 82.83 2.03 119.32
C LEU A 325 81.50 2.74 119.57
N LYS A 326 81.33 3.96 119.04
CA LYS A 326 80.19 4.84 119.34
C LYS A 326 79.95 4.97 120.85
N CYS A 327 81.03 5.15 121.61
CA CYS A 327 80.96 5.23 123.07
C CYS A 327 80.08 6.40 123.53
N THR A 328 79.25 6.16 124.54
CA THR A 328 78.50 7.23 125.21
C THR A 328 79.47 8.21 125.90
N ARG A 329 79.00 9.44 126.17
CA ARG A 329 79.83 10.47 126.82
C ARG A 329 80.35 10.04 128.21
N GLU A 330 79.59 9.19 128.89
CA GLU A 330 79.97 8.59 130.17
C GLU A 330 81.14 7.62 130.01
N ASP A 331 81.05 6.69 129.06
CA ASP A 331 82.12 5.73 128.74
C ASP A 331 83.40 6.43 128.31
N GLN A 332 83.28 7.49 127.49
CA GLN A 332 84.40 8.34 127.09
C GLN A 332 85.14 8.91 128.31
N THR A 333 84.38 9.47 129.25
CA THR A 333 84.93 10.07 130.47
C THR A 333 85.62 9.01 131.34
N ARG A 334 85.04 7.81 131.44
CA ARG A 334 85.65 6.68 132.15
C ARG A 334 86.94 6.21 131.48
N LEU A 335 86.97 6.12 130.15
CA LEU A 335 88.17 5.74 129.39
C LEU A 335 89.31 6.75 129.61
N VAL A 336 89.02 8.06 129.52
CA VAL A 336 90.00 9.13 129.78
C VAL A 336 90.54 9.05 131.20
N LYS A 337 89.68 8.83 132.20
CA LYS A 337 90.09 8.67 133.60
C LYS A 337 90.99 7.44 133.79
N LEU A 338 90.66 6.29 133.20
CA LEU A 338 91.48 5.08 133.30
C LEU A 338 92.87 5.25 132.67
N VAL A 339 92.96 5.93 131.53
CA VAL A 339 94.26 6.22 130.88
C VAL A 339 95.09 7.21 131.70
N ARG A 340 94.46 8.23 132.30
CA ARG A 340 95.16 9.20 133.18
C ARG A 340 95.61 8.57 134.50
N ASN A 341 94.78 7.75 135.15
CA ASN A 341 95.09 7.20 136.46
C ASN A 341 96.22 6.15 136.42
N ARG A 342 96.35 5.37 135.34
CA ARG A 342 97.48 4.43 135.17
C ARG A 342 98.82 5.09 134.82
N ALA A 343 98.83 6.35 134.41
CA ALA A 343 100.05 7.10 134.14
C ALA A 343 100.73 7.63 135.42
N ILE A 344 100.09 7.43 136.58
CA ILE A 344 100.57 7.88 137.90
C ILE A 344 101.21 6.69 138.68
N GLU A 345 101.04 5.45 138.22
CA GLU A 345 101.55 4.21 138.85
C GLU A 345 102.62 3.46 138.00
N SER A 346 103.14 4.08 136.94
CA SER A 346 104.27 3.61 136.12
C SER A 346 105.30 4.73 136.02
#